data_AF-A0A6V7WWP5-F1
#
_entry.id   AF-A0A6V7WWP5-F1
#
_cell.length_a   1.000
_cell.length_b   1.000
_cell.length_c   1.000
_cell.angle_alpha   90.00
_cell.angle_beta   90.00
_cell.angle_gamma   90.00
#
_symmetry.space_group_name_H-M   'P 1'
#
loop_
_entity.id
_entity.type
_entity.pdbx_description
1 polymer ?
#
loop_
_entity_poly.entity_id
_entity_poly.type
_entity_poly.pdbx_seq_one_letter_code
_entity_poly.pdbx_strand_id
1 'polypeptide(L)'
;MNIEIKTKRDKNKLHHNGFLYVFQKLNSDGDIRFWRCEQFNTNGVNCHGRLHTTLDDIVLKTVGQHNCNNSAVNVYTQHIVTSIKRKAEETMDTPAAIRTRVLQQVPTPILANLPSKNAMKR
;
A
#
# COMPACT_ATOMS: atom_id res chain seq x y z
N MET A 1 -2.28 -1.50 15.04
CA MET A 1 -2.94 -2.27 13.98
C MET A 1 -1.95 -2.45 12.85
N ASN A 2 -1.47 -3.67 12.61
CA ASN A 2 -0.68 -3.98 11.42
C ASN A 2 -1.66 -4.06 10.25
N ILE A 3 -1.57 -3.12 9.32
CA ILE A 3 -2.50 -2.99 8.20
C ILE A 3 -1.82 -3.58 6.97
N GLU A 4 -2.35 -4.69 6.47
CA GLU A 4 -1.86 -5.31 5.24
C GLU A 4 -2.35 -4.51 4.03
N ILE A 5 -1.42 -3.94 3.27
CA ILE A 5 -1.71 -3.21 2.03
C ILE A 5 -1.06 -3.98 0.90
N LYS A 6 -1.82 -4.30 -0.15
CA LYS A 6 -1.28 -5.03 -1.31
C LYS A 6 -1.04 -4.12 -2.51
N THR A 7 -0.06 -4.47 -3.34
CA THR A 7 0.20 -3.82 -4.63
C THR A 7 -0.81 -4.25 -5.70
N LYS A 8 -0.76 -3.62 -6.88
CA LYS A 8 -1.54 -4.05 -8.06
C LYS A 8 -1.23 -5.49 -8.50
N ARG A 9 -0.04 -6.02 -8.17
CA ARG A 9 0.42 -7.38 -8.51
C ARG A 9 0.42 -8.33 -7.30
N ASP A 10 -0.46 -8.07 -6.34
CA ASP A 10 -0.63 -8.84 -5.09
C ASP A 10 0.60 -8.97 -4.17
N LYS A 11 1.68 -8.23 -4.44
CA LYS A 11 2.82 -8.16 -3.51
C LYS A 11 2.47 -7.31 -2.29
N ASN A 12 2.94 -7.71 -1.11
CA ASN A 12 2.73 -6.96 0.12
C ASN A 12 3.46 -5.62 0.10
N LYS A 13 2.82 -4.61 0.69
CA LYS A 13 3.40 -3.32 1.02
C LYS A 13 3.50 -3.18 2.53
N LEU A 14 4.53 -2.48 2.96
CA LEU A 14 4.74 -2.13 4.36
C LEU A 14 4.52 -0.63 4.56
N HIS A 15 3.70 -0.28 5.55
CA HIS A 15 3.54 1.10 5.98
C HIS A 15 4.52 1.42 7.11
N HIS A 16 5.31 2.47 6.95
CA HIS A 16 6.21 2.96 8.00
C HIS A 16 6.40 4.48 7.89
N ASN A 17 6.19 5.20 9.00
CA ASN A 17 6.36 6.65 9.12
C ASN A 17 5.67 7.48 8.03
N GLY A 18 4.43 7.12 7.65
CA GLY A 18 3.65 7.85 6.64
C GLY A 18 4.05 7.56 5.19
N PHE A 19 4.97 6.63 4.96
CA PHE A 19 5.36 6.15 3.64
C PHE A 19 4.94 4.70 3.43
N LEU A 20 4.70 4.34 2.17
CA LEU A 20 4.47 2.97 1.74
C LEU A 20 5.72 2.44 1.05
N TYR A 21 6.09 1.21 1.39
CA TYR A 21 7.21 0.50 0.82
C TYR A 21 6.73 -0.77 0.12
N VAL A 22 7.39 -1.12 -0.97
CA VAL A 22 7.16 -2.34 -1.74
C VAL A 22 8.34 -3.27 -1.55
N PHE A 23 8.06 -4.56 -1.33
CA PHE A 23 9.09 -5.57 -1.20
C PHE A 23 10.00 -5.63 -2.44
N GLN A 24 11.31 -5.62 -2.22
CA GLN A 24 12.30 -5.75 -3.28
C GLN A 24 12.90 -7.15 -3.30
N LYS A 25 13.56 -7.57 -2.22
CA LYS A 25 14.25 -8.86 -2.11
C LYS A 25 14.63 -9.18 -0.66
N LEU A 26 15.07 -10.39 -0.39
CA LEU A 26 15.75 -10.77 0.86
C LEU A 26 17.27 -10.50 0.76
N ASN A 27 17.97 -10.50 1.89
CA ASN A 27 19.42 -10.67 1.94
C ASN A 27 19.83 -12.10 1.60
N SER A 28 21.14 -12.32 1.50
CA SER A 28 21.73 -13.62 1.16
C SER A 28 21.34 -14.70 2.17
N ASP A 29 21.24 -14.34 3.45
CA ASP A 29 20.91 -15.28 4.54
C ASP A 29 19.40 -15.52 4.68
N GLY A 30 18.56 -14.72 3.99
CA GLY A 30 17.13 -14.90 3.93
C GLY A 30 16.33 -14.39 5.14
N ASP A 31 16.95 -13.69 6.09
CA ASP A 31 16.36 -13.21 7.34
C ASP A 31 15.99 -11.71 7.33
N ILE A 32 16.54 -10.95 6.38
CA ILE A 32 16.27 -9.51 6.22
C ILE A 32 15.51 -9.24 4.94
N ARG A 33 14.38 -8.54 5.04
CA ARG A 33 13.61 -8.02 3.90
C ARG A 33 14.08 -6.61 3.54
N PHE A 34 14.42 -6.42 2.28
CA PHE A 34 14.68 -5.12 1.69
C PHE A 34 13.44 -4.58 1.01
N TRP A 35 13.13 -3.33 1.33
CA TRP A 35 11.98 -2.62 0.81
C TRP A 35 12.39 -1.29 0.18
N ARG A 36 11.64 -0.88 -0.83
CA ARG A 36 11.80 0.41 -1.50
C ARG A 36 10.54 1.22 -1.43
N CYS A 37 10.66 2.54 -1.38
CA CYS A 37 9.52 3.44 -1.44
C CYS A 37 8.63 3.09 -2.65
N GLU A 38 7.30 3.14 -2.49
CA GLU A 38 6.36 2.94 -3.59
C GLU A 38 6.57 3.94 -4.74
N GLN A 39 7.09 5.14 -4.42
CA GLN A 39 7.42 6.17 -5.41
C GLN A 39 8.81 6.00 -6.03
N PHE A 40 9.49 4.87 -5.80
CA PHE A 40 10.72 4.55 -6.50
C PHE A 40 10.42 4.25 -7.97
N ASN A 41 11.14 4.91 -8.89
CA ASN A 41 10.95 4.81 -10.33
C ASN A 41 9.51 5.11 -10.81
N THR A 42 8.75 5.94 -10.06
CA THR A 42 7.52 6.55 -10.57
C THR A 42 7.86 7.84 -11.30
N ASN A 43 7.16 8.08 -12.41
CA ASN A 43 7.35 9.29 -13.21
C ASN A 43 7.18 10.54 -12.33
N GLY A 44 8.24 11.35 -12.23
CA GLY A 44 8.22 12.66 -11.59
C GLY A 44 8.82 12.75 -10.18
N VAL A 45 9.07 11.64 -9.47
CA VAL A 45 9.59 11.70 -8.08
C VAL A 45 10.82 10.83 -7.84
N ASN A 46 10.92 9.65 -8.48
CA ASN A 46 12.04 8.71 -8.34
C ASN A 46 12.64 8.61 -6.92
N CYS A 47 11.84 8.15 -5.95
CA CYS A 47 12.22 8.25 -4.54
C CYS A 47 13.28 7.24 -4.05
N HIS A 48 14.27 7.76 -3.33
CA HIS A 48 15.39 6.99 -2.80
C HIS A 48 15.16 6.35 -1.42
N GLY A 49 14.01 6.55 -0.79
CA GLY A 49 13.68 5.93 0.49
C GLY A 49 13.71 4.40 0.43
N ARG A 50 14.36 3.79 1.41
CA ARG A 50 14.52 2.34 1.60
C ARG A 50 14.29 1.97 3.06
N LEU A 51 13.84 0.75 3.27
CA LEU A 51 13.55 0.21 4.60
C LEU A 51 14.01 -1.24 4.66
N HIS A 52 14.63 -1.63 5.77
CA HIS A 52 15.07 -2.99 6.03
C HIS A 52 14.31 -3.50 7.25
N THR A 53 13.77 -4.71 7.16
CA THR A 53 13.04 -5.34 8.27
C THR A 53 13.45 -6.79 8.48
N THR A 54 13.10 -7.36 9.63
CA THR A 54 13.08 -8.81 9.81
C THR A 54 11.96 -9.45 8.99
N LEU A 55 11.87 -10.79 9.03
CA LEU A 55 10.75 -11.55 8.46
C LEU A 55 9.41 -11.27 9.13
N ASP A 56 9.42 -10.77 10.37
CA ASP A 56 8.23 -10.39 11.14
C ASP A 56 7.90 -8.89 10.99
N ASP A 57 8.44 -8.25 9.94
CA ASP A 57 8.24 -6.83 9.62
C ASP A 57 8.70 -5.85 10.72
N ILE A 58 9.59 -6.29 11.62
CA ILE A 58 10.23 -5.43 12.60
C ILE A 58 11.27 -4.57 11.90
N VAL A 59 11.16 -3.24 12.03
CA VAL A 59 12.06 -2.29 11.37
C VAL A 59 13.45 -2.35 11.99
N LEU A 60 14.44 -2.68 11.14
CA LEU A 60 15.85 -2.71 11.51
C LEU A 60 16.54 -1.40 11.15
N LYS A 61 16.26 -0.86 9.96
CA LYS A 61 16.92 0.35 9.45
C LYS A 61 16.12 1.04 8.36
N THR A 62 16.14 2.37 8.36
CA THR A 62 15.71 3.21 7.25
C THR A 62 16.94 3.76 6.53
N VAL A 63 16.96 3.71 5.20
CA VAL A 63 18.10 4.11 4.36
C VAL A 63 17.64 5.05 3.25
N GLY A 64 18.43 6.08 2.95
CA GLY A 64 18.12 7.06 1.92
C GLY A 64 17.05 8.07 2.34
N GLN A 65 17.16 9.29 1.82
CA GLN A 65 16.19 10.34 2.10
C GLN A 65 15.00 10.25 1.13
N HIS A 66 13.80 10.46 1.66
CA HIS A 66 12.62 10.63 0.82
C HIS A 66 12.66 12.01 0.16
N ASN A 67 12.47 12.03 -1.16
CA ASN A 67 12.15 13.23 -1.93
C ASN A 67 10.66 13.25 -2.34
N CYS A 68 9.89 12.23 -1.94
CA CYS A 68 8.45 12.17 -2.09
C CYS A 68 7.75 12.66 -0.83
N ASN A 69 6.54 13.20 -0.96
CA ASN A 69 5.74 13.61 0.18
C ASN A 69 5.15 12.38 0.90
N ASN A 70 5.17 12.41 2.23
CA ASN A 70 4.34 11.50 3.02
C ASN A 70 2.86 11.85 2.79
N SER A 71 1.97 10.87 2.83
CA SER A 71 0.54 11.14 2.76
C SER A 71 -0.24 10.07 3.52
N ALA A 72 -0.69 10.43 4.74
CA ALA A 72 -1.59 9.61 5.53
C ALA A 72 -2.89 9.29 4.77
N VAL A 73 -3.37 10.23 3.96
CA VAL A 73 -4.52 10.05 3.06
C VAL A 73 -4.26 8.96 2.04
N ASN A 74 -3.09 8.95 1.38
CA ASN A 74 -2.75 7.90 0.42
C ASN A 74 -2.61 6.52 1.08
N VAL A 75 -1.96 6.44 2.24
CA VAL A 75 -1.86 5.20 3.04
C VAL A 75 -3.26 4.63 3.31
N TYR A 76 -4.17 5.48 3.78
CA TYR A 76 -5.52 5.07 4.13
C TYR A 76 -6.37 4.72 2.89
N THR A 77 -6.20 5.44 1.78
CA THR A 77 -6.81 5.08 0.48
C THR A 77 -6.37 3.70 0.02
N GLN A 78 -5.08 3.38 0.08
CA GLN A 78 -4.55 2.07 -0.33
C GLN A 78 -5.08 0.93 0.55
N HIS A 79 -5.28 1.20 1.84
CA HIS A 79 -5.97 0.27 2.74
C HIS A 79 -7.41 -0.01 2.30
N ILE A 80 -8.18 1.03 1.95
CA ILE A 80 -9.56 0.86 1.48
C ILE A 80 -9.60 0.05 0.18
N VAL A 81 -8.72 0.35 -0.76
CA VAL A 81 -8.63 -0.40 -2.02
C VAL A 81 -8.31 -1.87 -1.76
N THR A 82 -7.40 -2.17 -0.83
CA THR A 82 -7.07 -3.54 -0.42
C THR A 82 -8.29 -4.25 0.18
N SER A 83 -9.03 -3.55 1.05
CA SER A 83 -10.27 -4.07 1.65
C SER A 83 -11.38 -4.34 0.62
N ILE A 84 -11.54 -3.49 -0.39
CA ILE A 84 -12.50 -3.70 -1.49
C ILE A 84 -12.13 -4.97 -2.26
N LYS A 85 -10.86 -5.16 -2.61
CA LYS A 85 -10.40 -6.36 -3.33
C LYS A 85 -10.62 -7.63 -2.53
N ARG A 86 -10.26 -7.62 -1.23
CA ARG A 86 -10.48 -8.75 -0.34
C ARG A 86 -11.95 -9.14 -0.27
N LYS A 87 -12.84 -8.16 -0.06
CA LYS A 87 -14.30 -8.42 -0.05
C LYS A 87 -14.81 -8.96 -1.39
N ALA A 88 -14.23 -8.54 -2.51
CA ALA A 88 -14.59 -9.07 -3.82
C ALA A 88 -14.15 -10.52 -4.04
N GLU A 89 -13.13 -11.00 -3.34
CA GLU A 89 -12.71 -12.40 -3.38
C GLU A 89 -13.51 -13.26 -2.38
N GLU A 90 -13.95 -12.68 -1.26
CA GLU A 90 -14.67 -13.38 -0.19
C GLU A 90 -16.19 -13.43 -0.37
N THR A 91 -16.76 -12.61 -1.27
CA THR A 91 -18.21 -12.48 -1.42
C THR A 91 -18.66 -12.66 -2.86
N MET A 92 -19.85 -13.23 -3.05
CA MET A 92 -20.54 -13.29 -4.34
C MET A 92 -21.28 -11.99 -4.67
N ASP A 93 -21.04 -10.92 -3.91
CA ASP A 93 -21.69 -9.64 -4.12
C ASP A 93 -21.22 -9.00 -5.43
N THR A 94 -22.12 -8.24 -6.07
CA THR A 94 -21.73 -7.50 -7.27
C THR A 94 -20.67 -6.43 -6.92
N PRO A 95 -19.75 -6.10 -7.84
CA PRO A 95 -18.72 -5.07 -7.60
C PRO A 95 -19.28 -3.71 -7.17
N ALA A 96 -20.50 -3.37 -7.59
CA ALA A 96 -21.20 -2.16 -7.17
C ALA A 96 -21.62 -2.22 -5.70
N ALA A 97 -22.18 -3.35 -5.25
CA ALA A 97 -22.60 -3.55 -3.86
C ALA A 97 -21.40 -3.54 -2.90
N ILE A 98 -20.30 -4.19 -3.26
CA ILE A 98 -19.05 -4.19 -2.47
C ILE A 98 -18.51 -2.77 -2.32
N ARG A 99 -18.48 -2.01 -3.42
CA ARG A 99 -18.00 -0.62 -3.40
C ARG A 99 -18.87 0.25 -2.50
N THR A 100 -20.19 0.21 -2.64
CA THR A 100 -21.11 1.00 -1.80
C THR A 100 -20.92 0.69 -0.32
N ARG A 101 -20.87 -0.60 0.06
CA ARG A 101 -20.72 -1.00 1.47
C ARG A 101 -19.40 -0.54 2.08
N VAL A 102 -18.31 -0.58 1.31
CA VAL A 102 -17.01 -0.10 1.80
C VAL A 102 -16.98 1.43 1.87
N LEU A 103 -17.50 2.14 0.86
CA LEU A 103 -17.47 3.60 0.83
C LEU A 103 -18.36 4.24 1.91
N GLN A 104 -19.45 3.58 2.33
CA GLN A 104 -20.29 4.03 3.44
C GLN A 104 -19.54 4.16 4.77
N GLN A 105 -18.41 3.45 4.92
CA GLN A 105 -17.61 3.42 6.14
C GLN A 105 -16.38 4.36 6.07
N VAL A 106 -16.25 5.14 4.98
CA VAL A 106 -15.06 5.93 4.68
C VAL A 106 -15.34 7.43 4.85
N PRO A 107 -14.51 8.19 5.58
CA PRO A 107 -14.64 9.64 5.69
C PRO A 107 -14.53 10.37 4.33
N THR A 108 -15.32 11.42 4.14
CA THR A 108 -15.45 12.18 2.87
C THR A 108 -14.13 12.66 2.25
N PRO A 109 -13.13 13.16 3.00
CA PRO A 109 -11.85 13.60 2.43
C PRO A 109 -11.05 12.49 1.73
N ILE A 110 -11.26 11.25 2.15
CA ILE A 110 -10.62 10.06 1.58
C ILE A 110 -11.31 9.64 0.28
N LEU A 111 -12.64 9.85 0.18
CA LEU A 111 -13.43 9.54 -1.03
C LEU A 111 -12.88 10.26 -2.26
N ALA A 112 -12.41 11.50 -2.11
CA ALA A 112 -11.82 12.29 -3.19
C ALA A 112 -10.48 11.72 -3.73
N ASN A 113 -9.78 10.92 -2.92
CA ASN A 113 -8.47 10.35 -3.27
C ASN A 113 -8.55 8.90 -3.76
N LEU A 114 -9.73 8.29 -3.76
CA LEU A 114 -9.93 6.93 -4.25
C LEU A 114 -9.73 6.86 -5.78
N PRO A 115 -9.16 5.77 -6.29
CA PRO A 115 -9.04 5.57 -7.73
C PRO A 115 -10.41 5.60 -8.42
N SER A 116 -10.44 6.05 -9.67
CA SER A 116 -11.68 6.07 -10.45
C SER A 116 -12.25 4.66 -10.62
N LYS A 117 -13.57 4.55 -10.83
CA LYS A 117 -14.25 3.26 -11.09
C LYS A 117 -13.55 2.48 -12.21
N ASN A 118 -13.09 3.17 -13.25
CA ASN A 118 -12.39 2.57 -14.38
C ASN A 118 -11.00 2.06 -14.01
N ALA A 119 -10.28 2.73 -13.10
CA ALA A 119 -8.98 2.27 -12.62
C ALA A 119 -9.05 1.01 -11.73
N MET A 120 -10.25 0.63 -11.28
CA MET A 120 -10.50 -0.53 -10.42
C MET A 120 -11.21 -1.69 -11.13
N LYS A 121 -11.53 -1.55 -12.43
CA LYS A 121 -11.99 -2.68 -13.23
C LYS A 121 -10.80 -3.62 -13.47
N ARG A 122 -10.98 -4.91 -13.17
CA ARG A 122 -10.09 -5.97 -13.67
C ARG A 122 -10.44 -6.26 -15.12
#